data_AF-A0AAV6VU02-F1
#
_entry.id   AF-A0AAV6VU02-F1
#
_cell.length_a   1.000
_cell.length_b   1.000
_cell.length_c   1.000
_cell.angle_alpha   90.00
_cell.angle_beta   90.00
_cell.angle_gamma   90.00
#
_symmetry.space_group_name_H-M   'P 1'
#
loop_
_entity.id
_entity.type
_entity.pdbx_description
1 polymer ?
#
loop_
_entity_poly.entity_id
_entity_poly.type
_entity_poly.pdbx_seq_one_letter_code
_entity_poly.pdbx_strand_id
1 'polypeptide(L)'
;MRLIICWLLGFLLINSVIASGPSMDNCDWVGSGTLAMALSKSIQPVYLRCNQGTVQWRYPQGALRIVLQHRTPGTPFSACIRRSSTSSGARIHLAGKTRLHRVFSKEDPADLVRCVGSVDGKVALYVEADSIGSVLRKEMMDFSYYLKRRTRRSVKEFTDDCQPCSESELLRQYCSSDFVIQGSVASLFNNKQLQTTELTVRVSRVHRTNSVQTFTQLSDPDIPLSGSTGYVILHRPLRCGTKSGSGEYLFLGNWILGNPSLNCVPRMAEWKKVRRKAMKEGTNECILSL
;
A
#
# COMPACT_ATOMS: atom_id res chain seq x y z
N MET A 1 17.10 3.53 -76.58
CA MET A 1 17.96 4.18 -75.56
C MET A 1 17.12 4.47 -74.31
N ARG A 2 17.35 3.71 -73.22
CA ARG A 2 16.97 3.99 -71.79
C ARG A 2 15.45 3.89 -71.48
N LEU A 3 14.87 2.86 -70.84
CA LEU A 3 15.17 2.08 -69.63
C LEU A 3 15.06 2.91 -68.32
N ILE A 4 14.25 2.42 -67.37
CA ILE A 4 14.13 2.78 -65.94
C ILE A 4 13.18 3.99 -65.74
N ILE A 5 12.04 3.93 -65.03
CA ILE A 5 11.90 3.73 -63.58
C ILE A 5 10.59 2.97 -63.31
N CYS A 6 10.78 1.72 -62.94
CA CYS A 6 9.85 0.87 -62.22
C CYS A 6 9.88 1.33 -60.73
N TRP A 7 8.76 1.21 -60.01
CA TRP A 7 8.65 1.25 -58.53
C TRP A 7 8.73 2.61 -57.83
N LEU A 8 7.59 3.29 -57.68
CA LEU A 8 7.29 4.13 -56.49
C LEU A 8 5.83 3.92 -56.02
N LEU A 9 5.30 2.71 -56.17
CA LEU A 9 4.15 2.21 -55.40
C LEU A 9 4.71 1.29 -54.32
N GLY A 10 5.24 1.89 -53.25
CA GLY A 10 5.84 1.12 -52.16
C GLY A 10 6.11 2.01 -50.96
N PHE A 11 5.53 1.64 -49.83
CA PHE A 11 5.93 2.06 -48.48
C PHE A 11 5.49 3.45 -48.00
N LEU A 12 4.17 3.71 -48.02
CA LEU A 12 3.54 4.46 -46.93
C LEU A 12 3.35 3.48 -45.75
N LEU A 13 4.45 3.19 -45.05
CA LEU A 13 4.38 2.53 -43.75
C LEU A 13 3.74 3.50 -42.77
N ILE A 14 2.50 3.19 -42.42
CA ILE A 14 1.84 3.69 -41.23
C ILE A 14 2.69 3.25 -40.05
N ASN A 15 3.60 4.12 -39.58
CA ASN A 15 4.22 3.99 -38.28
C ASN A 15 3.12 4.27 -37.23
N SER A 16 2.26 3.28 -37.02
CA SER A 16 1.48 3.17 -35.79
C SER A 16 2.50 2.92 -34.68
N VAL A 17 3.01 4.00 -34.10
CA VAL A 17 3.65 3.96 -32.79
C VAL A 17 2.57 3.45 -31.85
N ILE A 18 2.61 2.15 -31.58
CA ILE A 18 1.91 1.58 -30.43
C ILE A 18 2.63 2.20 -29.25
N ALA A 19 2.11 3.34 -28.78
CA ALA A 19 2.44 3.85 -27.47
C ALA A 19 1.97 2.77 -26.51
N SER A 20 2.90 1.93 -26.06
CA SER A 20 2.70 1.09 -24.91
C SER A 20 2.35 2.03 -23.76
N GLY A 21 1.05 2.10 -23.45
CA GLY A 21 0.58 2.82 -22.27
C GLY A 21 1.37 2.32 -21.06
N PRO A 22 1.65 3.19 -20.08
CA PRO A 22 2.39 2.80 -18.88
C PRO A 22 1.73 1.56 -18.27
N SER A 23 2.54 0.57 -17.89
CA SER A 23 2.07 -0.71 -17.35
C SER A 23 1.06 -0.46 -16.22
N MET A 24 -0.18 -0.89 -16.46
CA MET A 24 -1.33 -0.59 -15.61
C MET A 24 -1.33 -1.34 -14.26
N ASP A 25 -0.28 -2.12 -13.99
CA ASP A 25 -0.13 -2.96 -12.79
C ASP A 25 0.87 -2.43 -11.77
N ASN A 26 1.58 -1.33 -12.07
CA ASN A 26 2.48 -0.75 -11.09
C ASN A 26 1.70 0.14 -10.11
N CYS A 27 1.47 -0.36 -8.91
CA CYS A 27 0.78 0.38 -7.85
C CYS A 27 1.65 1.44 -7.20
N ASP A 28 2.96 1.34 -7.41
CA ASP A 28 3.95 2.30 -6.95
C ASP A 28 4.37 3.21 -8.10
N TRP A 29 4.51 4.50 -7.81
CA TRP A 29 5.02 5.48 -8.77
C TRP A 29 6.30 6.11 -8.26
N VAL A 30 7.34 6.10 -9.09
CA VAL A 30 8.60 6.79 -8.82
C VAL A 30 8.91 7.72 -9.98
N GLY A 31 9.16 8.99 -9.69
CA GLY A 31 9.52 9.97 -10.69
C GLY A 31 10.40 11.08 -10.13
N SER A 32 10.83 11.99 -11.00
CA SER A 32 11.60 13.17 -10.61
C SER A 32 11.03 14.43 -11.24
N GLY A 33 11.14 15.56 -10.55
CA GLY A 33 10.87 16.86 -11.15
C GLY A 33 11.98 17.25 -12.15
N THR A 34 11.63 18.04 -13.16
CA THR A 34 12.60 18.60 -14.12
C THR A 34 12.51 20.11 -14.15
N LEU A 35 13.60 20.78 -14.53
CA LEU A 35 13.62 22.24 -14.68
C LEU A 35 12.59 22.71 -15.73
N ALA A 36 12.38 21.94 -16.79
CA ALA A 36 11.34 22.23 -17.77
C ALA A 36 9.94 22.29 -17.14
N MET A 37 9.62 21.38 -16.20
CA MET A 37 8.35 21.40 -15.47
C MET A 37 8.20 22.63 -14.57
N ALA A 38 9.29 23.03 -13.92
CA ALA A 38 9.33 24.25 -13.11
C ALA A 38 9.08 25.52 -13.96
N LEU A 39 9.78 25.65 -15.09
CA LEU A 39 9.70 26.82 -15.95
C LEU A 39 8.36 26.95 -16.67
N SER A 40 7.80 25.82 -17.12
CA SER A 40 6.51 25.79 -17.82
C SER A 40 5.29 25.72 -16.91
N LYS A 41 5.49 25.62 -15.58
CA LYS A 41 4.43 25.35 -14.60
C LYS A 41 3.55 24.14 -15.01
N SER A 42 4.18 23.11 -15.58
CA SER A 42 3.46 21.97 -16.11
C SER A 42 2.97 21.02 -15.02
N ILE A 43 1.89 20.31 -15.33
CA ILE A 43 1.26 19.34 -14.45
C ILE A 43 1.38 17.96 -15.10
N GLN A 44 2.14 17.06 -14.47
CA GLN A 44 2.30 15.69 -14.95
C GLN A 44 1.16 14.80 -14.42
N PRO A 45 0.37 14.15 -15.30
CA PRO A 45 -0.67 13.24 -14.85
C PRO A 45 -0.08 11.88 -14.45
N VAL A 46 -0.59 11.32 -13.35
CA VAL A 46 -0.27 9.97 -12.86
C VAL A 46 -1.59 9.26 -12.55
N TYR A 47 -1.77 8.05 -13.07
CA TYR A 47 -3.00 7.28 -12.91
C TYR A 47 -2.68 5.98 -12.18
N LEU A 48 -3.28 5.78 -11.01
CA LEU A 48 -3.04 4.60 -10.17
C LEU A 48 -4.36 3.87 -9.93
N ARG A 49 -4.48 2.67 -10.49
CA ARG A 49 -5.67 1.80 -10.35
C ARG A 49 -5.38 0.63 -9.42
N CYS A 50 -5.08 0.95 -8.17
CA CYS A 50 -4.70 -0.01 -7.15
C CYS A 50 -5.39 0.25 -5.83
N ASN A 51 -5.50 -0.79 -5.01
CA ASN A 51 -6.07 -0.66 -3.67
C ASN A 51 -5.07 -0.09 -2.66
N GLN A 52 -3.76 -0.20 -2.94
CA GLN A 52 -2.71 0.38 -2.13
C GLN A 52 -1.45 0.58 -2.97
N GLY A 53 -0.57 1.48 -2.55
CA GLY A 53 0.74 1.69 -3.15
C GLY A 53 1.44 2.93 -2.60
N THR A 54 2.52 3.33 -3.25
CA THR A 54 3.39 4.43 -2.86
C THR A 54 3.65 5.40 -4.01
N VAL A 55 3.96 6.65 -3.66
CA VAL A 55 4.34 7.69 -4.61
C VAL A 55 5.61 8.35 -4.09
N GLN A 56 6.69 8.22 -4.85
CA GLN A 56 7.98 8.84 -4.55
C GLN A 56 8.35 9.83 -5.66
N TRP A 57 8.40 11.11 -5.30
CA TRP A 57 8.77 12.18 -6.20
C TRP A 57 10.08 12.84 -5.76
N ARG A 58 11.14 12.57 -6.50
CA ARG A 58 12.50 13.07 -6.23
C ARG A 58 12.69 14.45 -6.84
N TYR A 59 13.33 15.36 -6.13
CA TYR A 59 13.55 16.73 -6.59
C TYR A 59 12.27 17.36 -7.17
N PRO A 60 11.17 17.47 -6.38
CA PRO A 60 9.89 17.98 -6.88
C PRO A 60 10.02 19.29 -7.68
N GLN A 61 9.42 19.36 -8.87
CA GLN A 61 9.39 20.57 -9.71
C GLN A 61 8.06 20.65 -10.47
N GLY A 62 7.40 21.80 -10.49
CA GLY A 62 6.05 21.94 -11.09
C GLY A 62 5.01 21.24 -10.22
N ALA A 63 4.13 20.42 -10.82
CA ALA A 63 3.14 19.65 -10.07
C ALA A 63 2.82 18.28 -10.69
N LEU A 64 2.32 17.36 -9.86
CA LEU A 64 1.71 16.10 -10.27
C LEU A 64 0.19 16.16 -10.09
N ARG A 65 -0.56 15.59 -11.02
CA ARG A 65 -1.98 15.29 -10.87
C ARG A 65 -2.18 13.78 -10.77
N ILE A 66 -2.32 13.28 -9.55
CA ILE A 66 -2.42 11.86 -9.26
C ILE A 66 -3.89 11.48 -9.13
N VAL A 67 -4.36 10.55 -9.96
CA VAL A 67 -5.73 10.04 -9.94
C VAL A 67 -5.72 8.62 -9.39
N LEU A 68 -6.29 8.46 -8.20
CA LEU A 68 -6.45 7.19 -7.53
C LEU A 68 -7.81 6.57 -7.91
N GLN A 69 -7.80 5.29 -8.25
CA GLN A 69 -8.99 4.50 -8.54
C GLN A 69 -8.87 3.12 -7.89
N HIS A 70 -9.97 2.64 -7.33
CA HIS A 70 -10.03 1.27 -6.82
C HIS A 70 -9.91 0.27 -7.98
N ARG A 71 -9.29 -0.90 -7.74
CA ARG A 71 -9.11 -1.93 -8.78
C ARG A 71 -10.44 -2.45 -9.32
N THR A 72 -11.44 -2.57 -8.45
CA THR A 72 -12.85 -2.81 -8.83
C THR A 72 -13.50 -1.50 -9.30
N PRO A 73 -13.85 -1.36 -10.59
CA PRO A 73 -14.46 -0.15 -11.13
C PRO A 73 -15.84 0.14 -10.52
N GLY A 74 -16.24 1.42 -10.48
CA GLY A 74 -17.58 1.84 -10.06
C GLY A 74 -17.87 1.77 -8.56
N THR A 75 -16.99 1.17 -7.77
CA THR A 75 -17.17 1.06 -6.33
C THR A 75 -16.78 2.36 -5.62
N PRO A 76 -17.67 2.96 -4.80
CA PRO A 76 -17.27 4.08 -3.94
C PRO A 76 -16.22 3.63 -2.93
N PHE A 77 -15.23 4.47 -2.65
CA PHE A 77 -14.15 4.19 -1.69
C PHE A 77 -13.75 5.43 -0.90
N SER A 78 -12.94 5.21 0.13
CA SER A 78 -12.21 6.22 0.88
C SER A 78 -10.73 6.02 0.60
N ALA A 79 -10.07 7.04 0.07
CA ALA A 79 -8.61 7.06 -0.08
C ALA A 79 -7.99 7.61 1.20
N CYS A 80 -7.22 6.80 1.90
CA CYS A 80 -6.42 7.21 3.05
C CYS A 80 -4.97 7.37 2.61
N ILE A 81 -4.35 8.48 2.98
CA ILE A 81 -3.00 8.86 2.56
C ILE A 81 -2.16 9.05 3.82
N ARG A 82 -0.96 8.50 3.84
CA ARG A 82 0.05 8.71 4.88
C ARG A 82 1.29 9.32 4.26
N ARG A 83 1.66 10.51 4.73
CA ARG A 83 2.92 11.16 4.36
C ARG A 83 4.07 10.54 5.18
N SER A 84 5.15 10.16 4.50
CA SER A 84 6.37 9.70 5.16
C SER A 84 7.02 10.84 5.95
N SER A 85 7.64 10.51 7.09
CA SER A 85 8.38 11.46 7.94
C SER A 85 9.55 12.13 7.22
N THR A 86 10.13 11.49 6.21
CA THR A 86 11.24 12.01 5.40
C THR A 86 10.80 12.93 4.26
N SER A 87 9.48 13.13 4.11
CA SER A 87 8.93 13.89 2.99
C SER A 87 9.17 15.39 3.08
N SER A 88 9.61 15.98 1.98
CA SER A 88 9.93 17.40 1.84
C SER A 88 9.73 17.90 0.40
N GLY A 89 9.69 19.22 0.24
CA GLY A 89 9.73 19.87 -1.07
C GLY A 89 8.42 19.86 -1.87
N ALA A 90 7.30 19.45 -1.25
CA ALA A 90 6.00 19.53 -1.90
C ALA A 90 4.83 19.58 -0.90
N ARG A 91 3.67 20.01 -1.39
CA ARG A 91 2.39 20.04 -0.69
C ARG A 91 1.35 19.19 -1.41
N ILE A 92 0.49 18.53 -0.65
CA ILE A 92 -0.56 17.64 -1.21
C ILE A 92 -1.91 18.32 -1.05
N HIS A 93 -2.62 18.45 -2.16
CA HIS A 93 -3.96 19.00 -2.23
C HIS A 93 -4.96 18.01 -2.83
N LEU A 94 -6.21 18.07 -2.40
CA LEU A 94 -7.34 17.35 -2.95
C LEU A 94 -8.05 18.24 -3.97
N ALA A 95 -8.37 17.68 -5.13
CA ALA A 95 -9.21 18.35 -6.12
C ALA A 95 -10.66 18.50 -5.59
N GLY A 96 -11.10 19.74 -5.37
CA GLY A 96 -12.51 20.08 -5.18
C GLY A 96 -13.16 20.50 -6.49
N LYS A 97 -14.46 20.81 -6.45
CA LYS A 97 -15.22 21.27 -7.62
C LYS A 97 -14.70 22.60 -8.19
N THR A 98 -14.31 23.51 -7.31
CA THR A 98 -13.93 24.90 -7.67
C THR A 98 -12.57 25.30 -7.13
N ARG A 99 -12.01 24.55 -6.18
CA ARG A 99 -10.74 24.87 -5.53
C ARG A 99 -10.00 23.62 -5.07
N LEU A 100 -8.72 23.78 -4.79
CA LEU A 100 -7.90 22.77 -4.16
C LEU A 100 -8.04 22.85 -2.63
N HIS A 101 -8.20 21.70 -1.98
CA HIS A 101 -8.26 21.59 -0.52
C HIS A 101 -6.95 21.01 0.00
N ARG A 102 -6.25 21.72 0.89
CA ARG A 102 -4.99 21.24 1.47
C ARG A 102 -5.20 19.95 2.25
N VAL A 103 -4.52 18.89 1.83
CA VAL A 103 -4.50 17.58 2.51
C VAL A 103 -3.28 17.45 3.37
N PHE A 104 -2.10 17.94 2.98
CA PHE A 104 -0.89 17.97 3.81
C PHE A 104 -0.04 19.22 3.54
N SER A 105 0.61 19.73 4.59
CA SER A 105 1.69 20.72 4.51
C SER A 105 2.92 20.28 5.30
N LYS A 106 4.00 21.06 5.18
CA LYS A 106 5.29 20.78 5.82
C LYS A 106 5.21 20.76 7.35
N GLU A 107 4.30 21.56 7.92
CA GLU A 107 4.10 21.74 9.35
C GLU A 107 3.25 20.63 9.98
N ASP A 108 2.59 19.80 9.17
CA ASP A 108 1.82 18.68 9.69
C ASP A 108 2.75 17.63 10.34
N PRO A 109 2.31 16.98 11.44
CA PRO A 109 3.04 15.87 12.03
C PRO A 109 3.44 14.81 11.00
N ALA A 110 4.61 14.21 11.21
CA ALA A 110 5.02 13.02 10.48
C ALA A 110 3.98 11.90 10.68
N ASP A 111 3.82 11.04 9.66
CA ASP A 111 2.98 9.84 9.72
C ASP A 111 1.48 10.07 9.95
N LEU A 112 1.02 11.33 9.83
CA LEU A 112 -0.39 11.66 9.87
C LEU A 112 -1.13 11.01 8.70
N VAL A 113 -2.22 10.29 9.02
CA VAL A 113 -3.12 9.68 8.03
C VAL A 113 -4.34 10.57 7.85
N ARG A 114 -4.67 10.90 6.59
CA ARG A 114 -5.90 11.62 6.24
C ARG A 114 -6.68 10.86 5.17
N CYS A 115 -7.99 10.77 5.35
CA CYS A 115 -8.88 10.01 4.47
C CYS A 115 -9.89 10.90 3.77
N VAL A 116 -10.12 10.66 2.48
CA VAL A 116 -11.04 11.42 1.62
C VAL A 116 -11.93 10.47 0.83
N GLY A 117 -13.22 10.81 0.70
CA GLY A 117 -14.17 10.01 -0.07
C GLY A 117 -13.98 10.19 -1.59
N SER A 118 -14.14 9.11 -2.35
CA SER A 118 -14.15 9.15 -3.81
C SER A 118 -15.38 9.88 -4.35
N VAL A 119 -15.20 10.64 -5.43
CA VAL A 119 -16.27 11.21 -6.25
C VAL A 119 -16.21 10.54 -7.62
N ASP A 120 -17.34 10.01 -8.09
CA ASP A 120 -17.44 9.27 -9.36
C ASP A 120 -16.40 8.14 -9.51
N GLY A 121 -16.12 7.45 -8.40
CA GLY A 121 -15.17 6.35 -8.33
C GLY A 121 -13.70 6.77 -8.49
N LYS A 122 -13.36 8.04 -8.22
CA LYS A 122 -12.00 8.56 -8.30
C LYS A 122 -11.68 9.48 -7.13
N VAL A 123 -10.40 9.58 -6.79
CA VAL A 123 -9.85 10.66 -5.97
C VAL A 123 -8.71 11.29 -6.75
N ALA A 124 -8.75 12.60 -6.96
CA ALA A 124 -7.68 13.33 -7.64
C ALA A 124 -6.91 14.20 -6.64
N LEU A 125 -5.60 13.97 -6.57
CA LEU A 125 -4.65 14.72 -5.76
C LEU A 125 -3.78 15.59 -6.67
N TYR A 126 -3.47 16.78 -6.20
CA TYR A 126 -2.47 17.65 -6.79
C TYR A 126 -1.29 17.74 -5.81
N VAL A 127 -0.13 17.27 -6.24
CA VAL A 127 1.11 17.34 -5.47
C VAL A 127 1.97 18.42 -6.10
N GLU A 128 2.12 19.54 -5.42
CA GLU A 128 2.77 20.74 -5.95
C GLU A 128 4.12 20.91 -5.27
N ALA A 129 5.18 21.13 -6.05
CA ALA A 129 6.50 21.42 -5.50
C ALA A 129 6.50 22.73 -4.70
N ASP A 130 7.30 22.78 -3.64
CA ASP A 130 7.64 24.04 -2.99
C ASP A 130 8.59 24.83 -3.92
N SER A 131 8.64 26.16 -3.79
CA SER A 131 9.27 27.09 -4.74
C SER A 131 10.58 26.62 -5.42
N ILE A 132 10.81 27.05 -6.67
CA ILE A 132 11.90 26.67 -7.60
C ILE A 132 13.35 26.85 -7.04
N GLY A 133 13.51 27.45 -5.86
CA GLY A 133 14.79 27.96 -5.36
C GLY A 133 15.82 26.95 -4.82
N SER A 134 15.55 25.65 -4.72
CA SER A 134 16.51 24.70 -4.12
C SER A 134 16.79 23.45 -4.96
N VAL A 135 17.14 23.62 -6.25
CA VAL A 135 17.61 22.53 -7.13
C VAL A 135 18.81 21.77 -6.51
N LEU A 136 19.59 22.42 -5.64
CA LEU A 136 20.73 21.85 -4.95
C LEU A 136 20.37 20.99 -3.72
N ARG A 137 19.15 21.11 -3.17
CA ARG A 137 18.73 20.35 -2.00
C ARG A 137 18.07 19.05 -2.44
N LYS A 138 18.54 17.93 -1.90
CA LYS A 138 17.92 16.61 -2.13
C LYS A 138 16.59 16.55 -1.36
N GLU A 139 15.54 17.03 -1.99
CA GLU A 139 14.16 16.93 -1.50
C GLU A 139 13.46 15.74 -2.14
N MET A 140 12.57 15.11 -1.38
CA MET A 140 11.81 13.95 -1.81
C MET A 140 10.43 14.00 -1.16
N MET A 141 9.38 13.99 -1.97
CA MET A 141 8.03 13.79 -1.48
C MET A 141 7.69 12.31 -1.55
N ASP A 142 7.35 11.70 -0.41
CA ASP A 142 7.03 10.28 -0.28
C ASP A 142 5.73 10.09 0.52
N PHE A 143 4.73 9.48 -0.11
CA PHE A 143 3.54 9.08 0.63
C PHE A 143 2.99 7.76 0.13
N SER A 144 2.32 7.06 1.05
CA SER A 144 1.56 5.85 0.75
C SER A 144 0.08 6.16 0.69
N TYR A 145 -0.66 5.38 -0.09
CA TYR A 145 -2.10 5.47 -0.19
C TYR A 145 -2.75 4.09 -0.02
N TYR A 146 -3.96 4.07 0.53
CA TYR A 146 -4.79 2.89 0.69
C TYR A 146 -6.25 3.25 0.39
N LEU A 147 -6.89 2.48 -0.49
CA LEU A 147 -8.25 2.70 -0.96
C LEU A 147 -9.18 1.67 -0.29
N LYS A 148 -9.91 2.13 0.72
CA LYS A 148 -10.90 1.31 1.43
C LYS A 148 -12.25 1.45 0.76
N ARG A 149 -12.85 0.35 0.30
CA ARG A 149 -14.24 0.37 -0.23
C ARG A 149 -15.21 1.00 0.78
N ARG A 150 -16.08 1.87 0.29
CA ARG A 150 -17.17 2.53 1.01
C ARG A 150 -18.48 1.98 0.48
N THR A 151 -18.84 0.80 0.92
CA THR A 151 -20.12 0.20 0.57
C THR A 151 -21.21 0.86 1.42
N ARG A 152 -22.42 1.05 0.86
CA ARG A 152 -23.57 1.46 1.68
C ARG A 152 -23.77 0.37 2.73
N ARG A 153 -23.74 0.75 4.01
CA ARG A 153 -23.86 -0.11 5.20
C ARG A 153 -24.77 -1.32 4.92
N SER A 154 -24.18 -2.45 4.56
CA SER A 154 -24.88 -3.72 4.47
C SER A 154 -24.36 -4.59 5.62
N VAL A 155 -25.27 -5.23 6.35
CA VAL A 155 -24.96 -6.08 7.51
C VAL A 155 -23.96 -7.19 7.15
N LYS A 156 -23.96 -7.62 5.88
CA LYS A 156 -23.15 -8.70 5.32
C LYS A 156 -21.64 -8.38 5.21
N GLU A 157 -21.25 -7.11 5.25
CA GLU A 157 -19.83 -6.71 5.09
C GLU A 157 -19.18 -6.31 6.43
N PHE A 158 -19.99 -6.14 7.48
CA PHE A 158 -19.48 -6.03 8.85
C PHE A 158 -18.84 -7.35 9.32
N THR A 159 -19.18 -8.47 8.67
CA THR A 159 -18.73 -9.82 8.99
C THR A 159 -17.50 -10.27 8.22
N ASP A 160 -17.28 -9.79 6.98
CA ASP A 160 -16.24 -10.34 6.09
C ASP A 160 -14.81 -10.08 6.60
N ASP A 161 -14.51 -8.88 7.12
CA ASP A 161 -13.15 -8.55 7.61
C ASP A 161 -12.78 -9.26 8.93
N CYS A 162 -13.77 -9.73 9.67
CA CYS A 162 -13.59 -10.28 11.02
C CYS A 162 -13.83 -11.78 11.09
N GLN A 163 -14.34 -12.40 10.02
CA GLN A 163 -14.60 -13.82 9.95
C GLN A 163 -13.27 -14.61 10.04
N PRO A 164 -13.24 -15.73 10.78
CA PRO A 164 -12.11 -16.65 10.72
C PRO A 164 -11.88 -17.11 9.28
N CYS A 165 -10.62 -17.07 8.84
CA CYS A 165 -10.24 -17.45 7.49
C CYS A 165 -10.47 -18.96 7.24
N SER A 166 -11.03 -19.29 6.08
CA SER A 166 -11.14 -20.66 5.59
C SER A 166 -9.77 -21.27 5.28
N GLU A 167 -9.69 -22.61 5.11
CA GLU A 167 -8.43 -23.30 4.76
C GLU A 167 -7.78 -22.71 3.50
N SER A 168 -8.58 -22.45 2.46
CA SER A 168 -8.11 -21.84 1.21
C SER A 168 -7.63 -20.41 1.39
N GLU A 169 -8.29 -19.62 2.25
CA GLU A 169 -7.86 -18.26 2.55
C GLU A 169 -6.57 -18.25 3.37
N LEU A 170 -6.40 -19.17 4.31
CA LEU A 170 -5.16 -19.32 5.07
C LEU A 170 -3.97 -19.59 4.15
N LEU A 171 -4.12 -20.51 3.18
CA LEU A 171 -3.06 -20.81 2.21
C LEU A 171 -2.74 -19.59 1.34
N ARG A 172 -3.76 -18.92 0.80
CA ARG A 172 -3.59 -17.71 -0.01
C ARG A 172 -2.89 -16.60 0.77
N GLN A 173 -3.38 -16.31 1.98
CA GLN A 173 -2.83 -15.28 2.85
C GLN A 173 -1.43 -15.61 3.31
N TYR A 174 -1.11 -16.88 3.58
CA TYR A 174 0.27 -17.29 3.84
C TYR A 174 1.21 -16.95 2.68
N CYS A 175 0.74 -17.02 1.44
CA CYS A 175 1.57 -16.72 0.27
C CYS A 175 1.63 -15.22 -0.07
N SER A 176 0.53 -14.49 0.14
CA SER A 176 0.43 -13.08 -0.26
C SER A 176 0.69 -12.07 0.85
N SER A 177 0.74 -12.48 2.12
CA SER A 177 0.96 -11.57 3.24
C SER A 177 2.37 -10.99 3.23
N ASP A 178 2.48 -9.69 3.53
CA ASP A 178 3.78 -9.01 3.67
C ASP A 178 4.59 -9.56 4.84
N PHE A 179 3.91 -10.01 5.91
CA PHE A 179 4.53 -10.66 7.05
C PHE A 179 3.78 -11.90 7.51
N VAL A 180 4.56 -12.86 8.01
CA VAL A 180 4.08 -14.10 8.62
C VAL A 180 4.89 -14.35 9.88
N ILE A 181 4.24 -14.23 11.03
CA ILE A 181 4.88 -14.31 12.34
C ILE A 181 4.26 -15.43 13.16
N GLN A 182 5.07 -16.22 13.85
CA GLN A 182 4.64 -17.20 14.84
C GLN A 182 4.96 -16.67 16.23
N GLY A 183 3.99 -16.77 17.14
CA GLY A 183 4.17 -16.26 18.50
C GLY A 183 2.95 -16.44 19.40
N SER A 184 2.98 -15.78 20.54
CA SER A 184 1.89 -15.77 21.53
C SER A 184 1.48 -14.34 21.87
N VAL A 185 0.20 -14.14 22.18
CA VAL A 185 -0.32 -12.82 22.58
C VAL A 185 0.08 -12.56 24.03
N ALA A 186 0.92 -11.54 24.25
CA ALA A 186 1.35 -11.11 25.57
C ALA A 186 0.34 -10.15 26.22
N SER A 187 -0.17 -9.18 25.45
CA SER A 187 -1.19 -8.25 25.92
C SER A 187 -2.07 -7.73 24.77
N LEU A 188 -3.24 -7.20 25.13
CA LEU A 188 -4.17 -6.54 24.22
C LEU A 188 -4.53 -5.16 24.76
N PHE A 189 -4.51 -4.16 23.88
CA PHE A 189 -4.99 -2.82 24.17
C PHE A 189 -6.05 -2.40 23.15
N ASN A 190 -7.23 -1.98 23.62
CA ASN A 190 -8.31 -1.53 22.75
C ASN A 190 -8.29 0.00 22.64
N ASN A 191 -7.78 0.49 21.52
CA ASN A 191 -7.73 1.91 21.22
C ASN A 191 -9.05 2.38 20.58
N LYS A 192 -9.96 2.88 21.42
CA LYS A 192 -11.28 3.38 20.97
C LYS A 192 -11.19 4.60 20.06
N GLN A 193 -10.13 5.41 20.18
CA GLN A 193 -9.95 6.59 19.33
C GLN A 193 -9.58 6.18 17.91
N LEU A 194 -8.68 5.22 17.77
CA LEU A 194 -8.24 4.70 16.47
C LEU A 194 -9.17 3.62 15.91
N GLN A 195 -10.15 3.14 16.69
CA GLN A 195 -11.02 2.01 16.35
C GLN A 195 -10.21 0.75 16.00
N THR A 196 -9.10 0.55 16.70
CA THR A 196 -8.17 -0.58 16.54
C THR A 196 -7.95 -1.30 17.87
N THR A 197 -7.68 -2.59 17.79
CA THR A 197 -7.09 -3.40 18.85
C THR A 197 -5.61 -3.58 18.54
N GLU A 198 -4.76 -3.24 19.49
CA GLU A 198 -3.32 -3.43 19.47
C GLU A 198 -2.98 -4.73 20.20
N LEU A 199 -2.29 -5.63 19.49
CA LEU A 199 -1.85 -6.92 19.99
C LEU A 199 -0.34 -6.86 20.22
N THR A 200 0.08 -6.94 21.48
CA THR A 200 1.49 -7.14 21.80
C THR A 200 1.79 -8.63 21.68
N VAL A 201 2.55 -9.01 20.68
CA VAL A 201 2.87 -10.41 20.37
C VAL A 201 4.32 -10.70 20.74
N ARG A 202 4.53 -11.71 21.57
CA ARG A 202 5.84 -12.30 21.81
C ARG A 202 6.17 -13.23 20.65
N VAL A 203 7.17 -12.86 19.86
CA VAL A 203 7.58 -13.56 18.65
C VAL A 203 8.43 -14.78 18.99
N SER A 204 8.00 -15.94 18.50
CA SER A 204 8.76 -17.20 18.55
C SER A 204 9.57 -17.41 17.26
N ARG A 205 8.99 -17.09 16.09
CA ARG A 205 9.63 -17.27 14.78
C ARG A 205 9.04 -16.29 13.76
N VAL A 206 9.89 -15.74 12.88
CA VAL A 206 9.45 -14.94 11.72
C VAL A 206 9.62 -15.81 10.48
N HIS A 207 8.52 -16.11 9.79
CA HIS A 207 8.53 -16.91 8.56
C HIS A 207 8.69 -16.04 7.31
N ARG A 208 8.12 -14.83 7.35
CA ARG A 208 8.29 -13.79 6.33
C ARG A 208 8.18 -12.42 6.97
N THR A 209 9.01 -11.49 6.54
CA THR A 209 8.78 -10.06 6.70
C THR A 209 9.40 -9.35 5.51
N ASN A 210 8.68 -8.42 4.90
CA ASN A 210 9.32 -7.49 3.97
C ASN A 210 10.29 -6.62 4.77
N SER A 211 11.56 -6.58 4.36
CA SER A 211 12.67 -5.96 5.11
C SER A 211 12.57 -4.44 5.28
N VAL A 212 11.66 -3.80 4.55
CA VAL A 212 11.54 -2.33 4.49
C VAL A 212 10.75 -1.73 5.66
N GLN A 213 9.94 -2.53 6.37
CA GLN A 213 9.10 -2.02 7.46
C GLN A 213 9.45 -2.74 8.77
N THR A 214 10.27 -2.07 9.58
CA THR A 214 10.66 -2.54 10.91
C THR A 214 9.46 -2.41 11.85
N PHE A 215 9.04 -3.52 12.47
CA PHE A 215 8.06 -3.47 13.54
C PHE A 215 8.52 -2.50 14.64
N THR A 216 7.62 -1.66 15.14
CA THR A 216 7.90 -0.85 16.34
C THR A 216 8.18 -1.81 17.49
N GLN A 217 9.46 -1.98 17.82
CA GLN A 217 9.89 -2.87 18.89
C GLN A 217 9.64 -2.20 20.24
N LEU A 218 9.25 -3.01 21.23
CA LEU A 218 9.25 -2.63 22.65
C LEU A 218 10.61 -2.93 23.31
N SER A 219 11.63 -3.28 22.53
CA SER A 219 13.00 -3.59 22.97
C SER A 219 14.04 -2.89 22.08
N ASP A 220 15.18 -2.61 22.69
CA ASP A 220 16.39 -1.88 22.24
C ASP A 220 16.55 -1.64 20.71
N PRO A 221 16.67 -0.38 20.24
CA PRO A 221 16.75 -0.02 18.81
C PRO A 221 17.94 -0.60 18.01
N ASP A 222 18.92 -1.25 18.65
CA ASP A 222 20.18 -1.66 18.01
C ASP A 222 20.26 -3.13 17.54
N ILE A 223 19.18 -3.93 17.59
CA ILE A 223 19.22 -5.34 17.17
C ILE A 223 18.50 -5.58 15.82
N PRO A 224 19.24 -5.82 14.71
CA PRO A 224 18.64 -6.20 13.44
C PRO A 224 17.98 -7.58 13.51
N LEU A 225 16.77 -7.66 12.93
CA LEU A 225 15.80 -8.79 12.92
C LEU A 225 16.27 -10.09 12.22
N SER A 226 17.57 -10.31 12.05
CA SER A 226 18.08 -11.58 11.52
C SER A 226 18.12 -12.63 12.64
N GLY A 227 16.95 -13.17 13.00
CA GLY A 227 16.85 -14.48 13.64
C GLY A 227 16.56 -14.57 15.15
N SER A 228 16.08 -13.53 15.85
CA SER A 228 15.73 -13.70 17.28
C SER A 228 14.50 -12.94 17.79
N THR A 229 14.02 -13.46 18.91
CA THR A 229 12.77 -13.28 19.66
C THR A 229 12.62 -11.88 20.29
N GLY A 230 11.51 -11.20 19.99
CA GLY A 230 11.16 -9.91 20.59
C GLY A 230 9.65 -9.73 20.73
N TYR A 231 9.22 -8.52 21.11
CA TYR A 231 7.80 -8.14 21.10
C TYR A 231 7.50 -7.24 19.91
N VAL A 232 6.37 -7.48 19.25
CA VAL A 232 5.86 -6.65 18.16
C VAL A 232 4.42 -6.23 18.44
N ILE A 233 4.04 -5.05 17.98
CA ILE A 233 2.65 -4.57 18.05
C ILE A 233 2.00 -4.81 16.70
N LEU A 234 0.90 -5.56 16.69
CA LEU A 234 0.09 -5.84 15.50
C LEU A 234 -1.30 -5.25 15.69
N HIS A 235 -1.95 -4.83 14.60
CA HIS A 235 -3.26 -4.17 14.68
C HIS A 235 -4.36 -5.02 14.09
N ARG A 236 -5.54 -4.96 14.69
CA ARG A 236 -6.78 -5.53 14.14
C ARG A 236 -7.93 -4.55 14.35
N PRO A 237 -8.95 -4.48 13.47
CA PRO A 237 -10.10 -3.61 13.70
C PRO A 237 -10.79 -3.92 15.03
N LEU A 238 -11.09 -2.88 15.83
CA LEU A 238 -11.71 -3.02 17.16
C LEU A 238 -13.04 -3.77 17.11
N ARG A 239 -13.81 -3.54 16.03
CA ARG A 239 -15.09 -4.20 15.74
C ARG A 239 -15.03 -5.72 15.66
N CYS A 240 -13.85 -6.30 15.39
CA CYS A 240 -13.69 -7.75 15.35
C CYS A 240 -13.75 -8.39 16.74
N GLY A 241 -13.75 -7.60 17.83
CA GLY A 241 -13.91 -8.11 19.19
C GLY A 241 -12.81 -9.08 19.57
N THR A 242 -11.56 -8.80 19.15
CA THR A 242 -10.41 -9.68 19.36
C THR A 242 -10.25 -9.99 20.84
N LYS A 243 -10.13 -11.28 21.16
CA LYS A 243 -9.92 -11.78 22.53
C LYS A 243 -8.56 -12.46 22.61
N SER A 244 -7.88 -12.29 23.74
CA SER A 244 -6.67 -13.05 24.04
C SER A 244 -7.06 -14.49 24.36
N GLY A 245 -6.46 -15.44 23.67
CA GLY A 245 -6.47 -16.84 24.06
C GLY A 245 -5.05 -17.31 24.34
N SER A 246 -4.89 -18.28 25.24
CA SER A 246 -3.60 -18.92 25.46
C SER A 246 -3.17 -19.75 24.24
N GLY A 247 -1.85 -19.95 24.11
CA GLY A 247 -1.25 -20.79 23.08
C GLY A 247 -0.52 -20.01 22.00
N GLU A 248 -0.08 -20.75 20.99
CA GLU A 248 0.72 -20.25 19.88
C GLU A 248 -0.14 -20.07 18.62
N TYR A 249 0.08 -18.96 17.93
CA TYR A 249 -0.66 -18.54 16.75
C TYR A 249 0.29 -18.26 15.60
N LEU A 250 -0.24 -18.34 14.38
CA LEU A 250 0.38 -17.79 13.19
C LEU A 250 -0.33 -16.49 12.84
N PHE A 251 0.37 -15.37 12.88
CA PHE A 251 -0.12 -14.05 12.52
C PHE A 251 0.21 -13.77 11.06
N LEU A 252 -0.83 -13.62 10.24
CA LEU A 252 -0.74 -13.31 8.80
C LEU A 252 -1.31 -11.91 8.58
N GLY A 253 -0.54 -11.03 7.94
CA GLY A 253 -0.96 -9.66 7.76
C GLY A 253 -0.15 -8.87 6.75
N ASN A 254 -0.63 -7.65 6.53
CA ASN A 254 -0.10 -6.72 5.54
C ASN A 254 0.19 -5.37 6.17
N TRP A 255 1.12 -4.63 5.58
CA TRP A 255 1.41 -3.27 5.97
C TRP A 255 0.42 -2.32 5.32
N ILE A 256 -0.45 -1.72 6.12
CA ILE A 256 -1.43 -0.74 5.65
C ILE A 256 -1.02 0.63 6.19
N LEU A 257 -0.56 1.50 5.28
CA LEU A 257 -0.11 2.85 5.62
C LEU A 257 0.90 2.83 6.79
N GLY A 258 1.91 1.96 6.71
CA GLY A 258 2.96 1.81 7.72
C GLY A 258 2.53 1.11 9.02
N ASN A 259 1.29 0.62 9.12
CA ASN A 259 0.81 -0.12 10.29
C ASN A 259 0.68 -1.62 9.97
N PRO A 260 1.19 -2.52 10.82
CA PRO A 260 1.09 -3.96 10.60
C PRO A 260 -0.33 -4.46 10.92
N SER A 261 -1.18 -4.55 9.90
CA SER A 261 -2.58 -4.96 10.05
C SER A 261 -2.74 -6.46 9.84
N LEU A 262 -3.46 -7.10 10.76
CA LEU A 262 -3.75 -8.53 10.71
C LEU A 262 -4.91 -8.83 9.76
N ASN A 263 -4.76 -9.90 9.00
CA ASN A 263 -5.79 -10.49 8.16
C ASN A 263 -6.30 -11.79 8.80
N CYS A 264 -5.43 -12.78 8.97
CA CYS A 264 -5.75 -14.09 9.53
C CYS A 264 -4.86 -14.43 10.73
N VAL A 265 -5.45 -15.07 11.75
CA VAL A 265 -4.72 -15.48 12.96
C VAL A 265 -5.14 -16.90 13.40
N PRO A 266 -4.80 -17.95 12.62
CA PRO A 266 -5.08 -19.32 13.04
C PRO A 266 -4.23 -19.74 14.24
N ARG A 267 -4.72 -20.73 14.99
CA ARG A 267 -3.86 -21.43 15.97
C ARG A 267 -2.79 -22.22 15.23
N MET A 268 -1.59 -22.32 15.81
CA MET A 268 -0.48 -23.05 15.17
C MET A 268 -0.83 -24.52 14.90
N ALA A 269 -1.60 -25.16 15.79
CA ALA A 269 -2.06 -26.54 15.61
C ALA A 269 -3.00 -26.70 14.40
N GLU A 270 -3.84 -25.70 14.13
CA GLU A 270 -4.75 -25.66 12.98
C GLU A 270 -3.96 -25.44 11.68
N TRP A 271 -3.06 -24.45 11.66
CA TRP A 271 -2.18 -24.21 10.51
C TRP A 271 -1.37 -25.45 10.11
N LYS A 272 -0.82 -26.18 11.10
CA LYS A 272 -0.09 -27.43 10.85
C LYS A 272 -0.96 -28.51 10.19
N LYS A 273 -2.27 -28.54 10.44
CA LYS A 273 -3.21 -29.46 9.75
C LYS A 273 -3.43 -29.03 8.31
N VAL A 274 -3.78 -27.75 8.11
CA VAL A 274 -4.03 -27.15 6.78
C VAL A 274 -2.80 -27.31 5.88
N ARG A 275 -1.60 -26.97 6.37
CA ARG A 275 -0.35 -27.14 5.62
C ARG A 275 -0.10 -28.59 5.20
N ARG A 276 -0.24 -29.56 6.11
CA ARG A 276 0.02 -30.98 5.80
C ARG A 276 -0.94 -31.49 4.73
N LYS A 277 -2.21 -31.09 4.82
CA LYS A 277 -3.23 -31.40 3.81
C LYS A 277 -2.85 -30.80 2.45
N ALA A 278 -2.54 -29.50 2.42
CA ALA A 278 -2.16 -28.80 1.20
C ALA A 278 -0.90 -29.37 0.53
N MET A 279 0.12 -29.72 1.31
CA MET A 279 1.35 -30.35 0.80
C MET A 279 1.09 -31.76 0.22
N LYS A 280 0.13 -32.50 0.76
CA LYS A 280 -0.25 -33.84 0.26
C LYS A 280 -1.09 -33.73 -1.03
N GLU A 281 -1.98 -32.76 -1.08
CA GLU A 281 -2.93 -32.55 -2.18
C GLU A 281 -2.33 -31.67 -3.31
N GLY A 282 -1.19 -31.02 -3.09
CA GLY A 282 -0.56 -30.11 -4.04
C GLY A 282 -1.30 -28.79 -4.25
N THR A 283 -2.08 -28.35 -3.26
CA THR A 283 -2.92 -27.14 -3.37
C THR A 283 -2.23 -25.86 -2.88
N ASN A 284 -0.94 -25.93 -2.53
CA ASN A 284 -0.17 -24.80 -2.04
C ASN A 284 0.30 -23.89 -3.20
N GLU A 285 -0.07 -22.62 -3.14
CA GLU A 285 0.34 -21.60 -4.14
C GLU A 285 1.81 -21.17 -3.99
N CYS A 286 2.45 -21.50 -2.86
CA CYS A 286 3.85 -21.17 -2.56
C CYS A 286 4.50 -22.20 -1.62
N ILE A 287 5.80 -22.03 -1.32
CA ILE A 287 6.52 -22.85 -0.34
C ILE A 287 6.05 -22.51 1.06
N LEU A 288 5.48 -23.50 1.75
CA LEU A 288 4.99 -23.38 3.13
C LEU A 288 6.13 -23.73 4.11
N SER A 289 7.05 -22.79 4.31
CA SER A 289 8.10 -22.89 5.34
C SER A 289 7.46 -23.02 6.73
N LEU A 290 8.03 -23.88 7.57
CA LEU A 290 7.59 -24.02 8.96
C LEU A 290 8.76 -24.38 9.83
#